data_AF-A0A2G9RT19-F1
#
_entry.id   AF-A0A2G9RT19-F1
#
_cell.length_a   1.000
_cell.length_b   1.000
_cell.length_c   1.000
_cell.angle_alpha   90.00
_cell.angle_beta   90.00
_cell.angle_gamma   90.00
#
_symmetry.space_group_name_H-M   'P 1'
#
loop_
_entity.id
_entity.type
_entity.pdbx_description
1 polymer ?
#
loop_
_entity_poly.entity_id
_entity_poly.type
_entity_poly.pdbx_seq_one_letter_code
_entity_poly.pdbx_strand_id
1 'polypeptide(L)'
;MGRKVTLASCTLNQWALDFDGNLQRILQSIKIAKERGARYRLGPELEIWKILLIRPKTVMANAGNYRELRWFTPWNKLREVEDHFLPRTIQEITGQDTVPFGDAVLATKDTCLGSEICEELWAPNSPHIDMGLDGVEIFTNASGSHHELRKAHLRVDLVKSTTTKNGGIYLLSNLRGCDSDRLYFDGCAMISINGDIVAQGAQFSLQNVEVLTATLDLEDVRSYRAHTSSRCISASRVTPFHRVHVDFSLSSFDDIYTPTSEPIQWKYHSPEEEIGY
;
A
#
# COMPACT_ATOMS: atom_id res chain seq x y z
N MET A 1 -6.10 22.29 -13.77
CA MET A 1 -5.35 21.43 -14.70
C MET A 1 -5.04 20.17 -13.91
N GLY A 2 -5.52 19.01 -14.37
CA GLY A 2 -5.44 17.76 -13.60
C GLY A 2 -3.99 17.36 -13.29
N ARG A 3 -3.77 16.71 -12.15
CA ARG A 3 -2.48 16.14 -11.75
C ARG A 3 -2.62 14.62 -11.72
N LYS A 4 -2.50 14.03 -12.90
CA LYS A 4 -2.68 12.59 -13.09
C LYS A 4 -1.44 11.83 -12.69
N VAL A 5 -1.63 10.74 -11.95
CA VAL A 5 -0.59 9.82 -11.49
C VAL A 5 -0.97 8.40 -11.89
N THR A 6 -0.01 7.64 -12.41
CA THR A 6 -0.19 6.19 -12.65
C THR A 6 0.50 5.43 -11.53
N LEU A 7 -0.27 4.65 -10.79
CA LEU A 7 0.19 3.87 -9.63
C LEU A 7 0.00 2.39 -9.90
N ALA A 8 0.84 1.57 -9.29
CA ALA A 8 0.76 0.11 -9.39
C ALA A 8 0.66 -0.54 -8.00
N SER A 9 -0.15 -1.59 -7.91
CA SER A 9 -0.12 -2.56 -6.81
C SER A 9 0.12 -3.95 -7.39
N CYS A 10 0.72 -4.87 -6.64
CA CYS A 10 0.94 -6.22 -7.12
C CYS A 10 0.59 -7.31 -6.12
N THR A 11 0.35 -8.49 -6.68
CA THR A 11 0.18 -9.74 -5.97
C THR A 11 1.32 -10.67 -6.35
N LEU A 12 2.07 -11.17 -5.37
CA LEU A 12 3.24 -12.03 -5.60
C LEU A 12 3.08 -13.38 -4.90
N ASN A 13 3.43 -14.46 -5.60
CA ASN A 13 3.51 -15.81 -5.05
C ASN A 13 4.88 -16.08 -4.46
N GLN A 14 5.13 -15.50 -3.28
CA GLN A 14 6.41 -15.67 -2.61
C GLN A 14 6.50 -16.97 -1.84
N TRP A 15 7.73 -17.42 -1.65
CA TRP A 15 8.02 -18.65 -0.94
C TRP A 15 9.01 -18.39 0.21
N ALA A 16 8.70 -18.90 1.40
CA ALA A 16 9.54 -18.69 2.56
C ALA A 16 10.98 -19.15 2.30
N LEU A 17 11.95 -18.25 2.51
CA LEU A 17 13.39 -18.47 2.33
C LEU A 17 13.86 -18.73 0.88
N ASP A 18 12.99 -18.63 -0.13
CA ASP A 18 13.34 -18.66 -1.55
C ASP A 18 13.84 -17.27 -2.00
N PHE A 19 15.01 -16.86 -1.52
CA PHE A 19 15.53 -15.50 -1.79
C PHE A 19 15.68 -15.21 -3.29
N ASP A 20 16.16 -16.18 -4.08
CA ASP A 20 16.37 -16.01 -5.51
C ASP A 20 15.05 -15.92 -6.28
N GLY A 21 14.11 -16.85 -6.04
CA GLY A 21 12.81 -16.82 -6.70
C GLY A 21 12.01 -15.59 -6.29
N ASN A 22 12.06 -15.20 -5.02
CA ASN A 22 11.38 -14.01 -4.54
C ASN A 22 11.93 -12.74 -5.19
N LEU A 23 13.26 -12.64 -5.31
CA LEU A 23 13.93 -11.56 -6.04
C LEU A 23 13.45 -11.48 -7.50
N GLN A 24 13.39 -12.62 -8.21
CA GLN A 24 12.93 -12.62 -9.60
C GLN A 24 11.48 -12.17 -9.74
N ARG A 25 10.58 -12.58 -8.83
CA ARG A 25 9.18 -12.17 -8.82
C ARG A 25 9.03 -10.66 -8.57
N ILE A 26 9.81 -10.11 -7.65
CA ILE A 26 9.86 -8.65 -7.38
C ILE A 26 10.38 -7.89 -8.61
N LEU A 27 11.50 -8.32 -9.19
CA LEU A 27 12.05 -7.66 -10.40
C LEU A 27 11.07 -7.69 -11.57
N GLN A 28 10.38 -8.82 -11.77
CA GLN A 28 9.37 -8.96 -12.82
C GLN A 28 8.19 -8.01 -12.58
N SER A 29 7.71 -7.85 -11.34
CA SER A 29 6.61 -6.94 -11.03
C SER A 29 7.00 -5.47 -11.23
N ILE A 30 8.24 -5.09 -10.89
CA ILE A 30 8.80 -3.76 -11.17
C ILE A 30 8.85 -3.50 -12.67
N LYS A 31 9.32 -4.48 -13.45
CA LYS A 31 9.39 -4.37 -14.91
C LYS A 31 8.00 -4.14 -15.52
N ILE A 32 7.02 -4.96 -15.14
CA ILE A 32 5.63 -4.84 -15.62
C ILE A 32 5.03 -3.47 -15.22
N ALA A 33 5.24 -3.02 -13.98
CA ALA A 33 4.73 -1.73 -13.52
C ALA A 33 5.31 -0.56 -14.33
N LYS A 34 6.62 -0.58 -14.59
CA LYS A 34 7.30 0.43 -15.41
C LYS A 34 6.82 0.40 -16.87
N GLU A 35 6.67 -0.78 -17.47
CA GLU A 35 6.14 -0.94 -18.83
C GLU A 35 4.72 -0.41 -18.98
N ARG A 36 3.93 -0.44 -17.90
CA ARG A 36 2.57 0.12 -17.83
C ARG A 36 2.54 1.58 -17.39
N GLY A 37 3.69 2.25 -17.32
CA GLY A 37 3.80 3.69 -17.03
C GLY A 37 3.64 4.05 -15.55
N ALA A 38 3.58 3.09 -14.63
CA ALA A 38 3.44 3.39 -13.20
C ALA A 38 4.71 4.05 -12.64
N ARG A 39 4.51 5.11 -11.85
CA ARG A 39 5.60 5.90 -11.23
C ARG A 39 5.85 5.52 -9.78
N TYR A 40 4.89 4.83 -9.17
CA TYR A 40 5.01 4.20 -7.87
C TYR A 40 4.40 2.80 -7.95
N ARG A 41 5.07 1.81 -7.35
CA ARG A 41 4.55 0.45 -7.20
C ARG A 41 4.59 0.05 -5.73
N LEU A 42 3.50 -0.51 -5.25
CA LEU A 42 3.42 -1.20 -3.97
C LEU A 42 3.58 -2.72 -4.15
N GLY A 43 4.51 -3.33 -3.42
CA GLY A 43 4.63 -4.78 -3.23
C GLY A 43 4.23 -5.21 -1.82
N PRO A 44 4.02 -6.50 -1.55
CA PRO A 44 3.76 -7.01 -0.20
C PRO A 44 5.04 -7.16 0.65
N GLU A 45 6.23 -6.94 0.10
CA GLU A 45 7.53 -7.06 0.78
C GLU A 45 8.22 -5.71 1.03
N LEU A 46 9.25 -5.74 1.89
CA LEU A 46 10.22 -4.65 2.00
C LEU A 46 11.19 -4.70 0.81
N GLU A 47 11.25 -3.61 0.05
CA GLU A 47 12.07 -3.50 -1.15
C GLU A 47 13.15 -2.44 -0.98
N ILE A 48 14.37 -2.73 -1.45
CA ILE A 48 15.56 -1.90 -1.18
C ILE A 48 16.14 -1.37 -2.49
N TRP A 49 15.95 -0.07 -2.76
CA TRP A 49 16.71 0.69 -3.75
C TRP A 49 16.66 2.18 -3.41
N LYS A 50 17.82 2.81 -3.13
CA LYS A 50 17.95 4.16 -2.52
C LYS A 50 16.89 4.41 -1.43
N ILE A 51 17.23 4.06 -0.19
CA ILE A 51 16.25 3.92 0.87
C ILE A 51 15.79 5.30 1.34
N LEU A 52 14.50 5.59 1.15
CA LEU A 52 13.88 6.85 1.55
C LEU A 52 13.45 6.82 3.02
N LEU A 53 12.84 5.71 3.43
CA LEU A 53 12.26 5.51 4.76
C LEU A 53 12.17 4.00 5.04
N ILE A 54 12.47 3.59 6.26
CA ILE A 54 12.09 2.27 6.79
C ILE A 54 10.95 2.48 7.78
N ARG A 55 9.72 2.12 7.41
CA ARG A 55 8.54 2.23 8.27
C ARG A 55 8.28 0.89 8.97
N PRO A 56 8.59 0.74 10.29
CA PRO A 56 8.25 -0.47 11.04
C PRO A 56 6.75 -0.57 11.28
N LYS A 57 6.20 -1.78 11.41
CA LYS A 57 4.79 -2.01 11.75
C LYS A 57 4.48 -1.57 13.18
N THR A 58 3.35 -0.91 13.40
CA THR A 58 2.90 -0.41 14.72
C THR A 58 1.83 -1.28 15.36
N VAL A 59 1.05 -2.03 14.56
CA VAL A 59 0.02 -2.96 15.06
C VAL A 59 0.31 -4.37 14.57
N MET A 60 0.54 -5.30 15.51
CA MET A 60 0.93 -6.67 15.18
C MET A 60 -0.27 -7.62 15.16
N ALA A 61 -0.34 -8.48 14.14
CA ALA A 61 -1.33 -9.53 14.06
C ALA A 61 -0.98 -10.67 15.03
N ASN A 62 -1.85 -10.91 16.01
CA ASN A 62 -1.61 -11.93 17.04
C ASN A 62 -2.87 -12.77 17.36
N ALA A 63 -3.79 -12.88 16.40
CA ALA A 63 -5.04 -13.65 16.51
C ALA A 63 -5.11 -14.77 15.46
N GLY A 64 -5.91 -15.81 15.71
CA GLY A 64 -6.11 -16.92 14.77
C GLY A 64 -4.81 -17.65 14.45
N ASN A 65 -4.40 -17.63 13.18
CA ASN A 65 -3.13 -18.20 12.69
C ASN A 65 -1.92 -17.25 12.85
N TYR A 66 -2.13 -15.95 13.11
CA TYR A 66 -1.04 -14.97 13.19
C TYR A 66 -0.42 -14.92 14.59
N ARG A 67 0.92 -14.86 14.66
CA ARG A 67 1.71 -14.81 15.90
C ARG A 67 2.90 -13.86 15.78
N GLU A 68 2.71 -12.70 15.18
CA GLU A 68 3.82 -11.77 14.87
C GLU A 68 4.63 -11.38 16.12
N LEU A 69 3.97 -11.24 17.28
CA LEU A 69 4.62 -10.90 18.55
C LEU A 69 5.63 -11.94 19.06
N ARG A 70 5.65 -13.14 18.46
CA ARG A 70 6.69 -14.14 18.73
C ARG A 70 8.06 -13.71 18.21
N TRP A 71 8.09 -12.96 17.10
CA TRP A 71 9.33 -12.64 16.37
C TRP A 71 9.61 -11.14 16.28
N PHE A 72 8.57 -10.31 16.36
CA PHE A 72 8.67 -8.89 16.12
C PHE A 72 8.04 -8.07 17.25
N THR A 73 8.54 -6.85 17.44
CA THR A 73 8.00 -5.88 18.39
C THR A 73 7.36 -4.73 17.62
N PRO A 74 6.14 -4.28 18.00
CA PRO A 74 5.54 -3.10 17.38
C PRO A 74 6.38 -1.86 17.64
N TRP A 75 6.41 -0.96 16.66
CA TRP A 75 6.92 0.39 16.86
C TRP A 75 5.95 1.21 17.71
N ASN A 76 6.39 1.60 18.91
CA ASN A 76 5.54 2.33 19.89
C ASN A 76 5.81 3.83 19.94
N LYS A 77 6.82 4.35 19.23
CA LYS A 77 7.18 5.77 19.19
C LYS A 77 6.43 6.48 18.06
N LEU A 78 5.11 6.58 18.21
CA LEU A 78 4.25 7.18 17.18
C LEU A 78 4.70 8.62 16.89
N ARG A 79 4.69 9.02 15.61
CA ARG A 79 5.18 10.31 15.11
C ARG A 79 6.68 10.59 15.29
N GLU A 80 7.46 9.62 15.75
CA GLU A 80 8.91 9.76 15.91
C GLU A 80 9.67 8.97 14.85
N VAL A 81 10.87 9.46 14.52
CA VAL A 81 11.84 8.81 13.66
C VAL A 81 13.21 8.80 14.33
N GLU A 82 13.99 7.77 14.02
CA GLU A 82 15.37 7.59 14.44
C GLU A 82 16.27 7.37 13.23
N ASP A 83 17.55 7.70 13.36
CA ASP A 83 18.53 7.36 12.34
C ASP A 83 18.92 5.89 12.44
N HIS A 84 18.61 5.12 11.39
CA HIS A 84 19.02 3.72 11.28
C HIS A 84 20.27 3.61 10.41
N PHE A 85 21.36 3.11 11.00
CA PHE A 85 22.61 2.84 10.28
C PHE A 85 22.45 1.64 9.34
N LEU A 86 22.73 1.86 8.05
CA LEU A 86 22.61 0.81 7.04
C LEU A 86 23.78 -0.18 7.12
N PRO A 87 23.59 -1.46 6.75
CA PRO A 87 24.70 -2.40 6.60
C PRO A 87 25.71 -1.92 5.57
N ARG A 88 27.01 -2.20 5.77
CA ARG A 88 28.11 -1.73 4.88
C ARG A 88 27.84 -2.01 3.39
N THR A 89 27.34 -3.20 3.07
CA THR A 89 26.98 -3.57 1.69
C THR A 89 25.93 -2.64 1.09
N ILE A 90 24.95 -2.18 1.89
CA ILE A 90 23.94 -1.23 1.43
C ILE A 90 24.55 0.18 1.32
N GLN A 91 25.39 0.60 2.28
CA GLN A 91 26.08 1.89 2.23
C GLN A 91 26.94 2.02 0.96
N GLU A 92 27.67 0.97 0.58
CA GLU A 92 28.49 0.93 -0.64
C GLU A 92 27.64 1.09 -1.92
N ILE A 93 26.42 0.54 -1.94
CA ILE A 93 25.50 0.61 -3.09
C ILE A 93 24.77 1.95 -3.15
N THR A 94 24.28 2.45 -2.01
CA THR A 94 23.39 3.62 -1.96
C THR A 94 24.13 4.93 -1.71
N GLY A 95 25.34 4.88 -1.16
CA GLY A 95 26.08 6.04 -0.65
C GLY A 95 25.45 6.69 0.59
N GLN A 96 24.55 5.98 1.29
CA GLN A 96 23.87 6.47 2.50
C GLN A 96 24.42 5.77 3.73
N ASP A 97 24.84 6.53 4.75
CA ASP A 97 25.24 5.95 6.05
C ASP A 97 24.02 5.55 6.88
N THR A 98 23.01 6.43 6.89
CA THR A 98 21.77 6.26 7.65
C THR A 98 20.53 6.49 6.79
N VAL A 99 19.38 6.02 7.30
CA VAL A 99 18.05 6.29 6.76
C VAL A 99 17.07 6.54 7.91
N PRO A 100 16.04 7.39 7.72
CA PRO A 100 14.96 7.52 8.71
C PRO A 100 14.28 6.17 8.95
N PHE A 101 14.11 5.82 10.22
CA PHE A 101 13.37 4.65 10.70
C PHE A 101 12.32 5.08 11.70
N GLY A 102 11.05 4.78 11.45
CA GLY A 102 9.96 5.14 12.35
C GLY A 102 8.70 5.58 11.63
N ASP A 103 7.87 6.35 12.32
CA ASP A 103 6.52 6.71 11.87
C ASP A 103 6.50 8.03 11.10
N ALA A 104 6.72 7.95 9.79
CA ALA A 104 6.82 9.08 8.88
C ALA A 104 6.07 8.86 7.57
N VAL A 105 5.93 9.92 6.79
CA VAL A 105 5.29 9.94 5.46
C VAL A 105 6.25 10.47 4.40
N LEU A 106 6.06 10.07 3.14
CA LEU A 106 6.88 10.52 2.02
C LEU A 106 6.21 11.73 1.34
N ALA A 107 6.86 12.88 1.41
CA ALA A 107 6.39 14.11 0.77
C ALA A 107 7.16 14.34 -0.54
N THR A 108 6.48 14.09 -1.66
CA THR A 108 7.00 14.35 -3.00
C THR A 108 6.67 15.78 -3.45
N LYS A 109 7.08 16.17 -4.66
CA LYS A 109 6.80 17.52 -5.17
C LYS A 109 5.31 17.80 -5.38
N ASP A 110 4.53 16.77 -5.65
CA ASP A 110 3.14 16.88 -6.11
C ASP A 110 2.12 16.20 -5.21
N THR A 111 2.54 15.25 -4.36
CA THR A 111 1.66 14.52 -3.42
C THR A 111 2.39 14.03 -2.17
N CYS A 112 1.64 13.43 -1.23
CA CYS A 112 2.16 12.81 -0.01
C CYS A 112 1.63 11.38 0.13
N LEU A 113 2.54 10.44 0.41
CA LEU A 113 2.27 9.01 0.58
C LEU A 113 2.47 8.57 2.02
N GLY A 114 1.55 7.75 2.53
CA GLY A 114 1.63 7.10 3.84
C GLY A 114 1.54 5.59 3.71
N SER A 115 2.18 4.88 4.64
CA SER A 115 2.19 3.42 4.67
C SER A 115 1.45 2.89 5.88
N GLU A 116 0.52 2.00 5.59
CA GLU A 116 -0.18 1.13 6.53
C GLU A 116 0.28 -0.31 6.26
N ILE A 117 0.29 -1.19 7.25
CA ILE A 117 0.78 -2.56 7.06
C ILE A 117 -0.26 -3.55 7.56
N CYS A 118 -0.90 -4.26 6.64
CA CYS A 118 -1.80 -5.40 6.88
C CYS A 118 -2.84 -5.12 7.99
N GLU A 119 -2.60 -5.64 9.20
CA GLU A 119 -3.45 -5.54 10.39
C GLU A 119 -3.76 -4.10 10.81
N GLU A 120 -2.89 -3.14 10.48
CA GLU A 120 -3.10 -1.74 10.81
C GLU A 120 -4.41 -1.17 10.20
N LEU A 121 -4.88 -1.70 9.06
CA LEU A 121 -6.19 -1.35 8.47
C LEU A 121 -7.38 -1.78 9.33
N TRP A 122 -7.22 -2.88 10.08
CA TRP A 122 -8.28 -3.48 10.88
C TRP A 122 -8.34 -2.89 12.29
N ALA A 123 -7.27 -2.19 12.70
CA ALA A 123 -7.18 -1.57 14.01
C ALA A 123 -8.24 -0.46 14.18
N PRO A 124 -8.89 -0.33 15.36
CA PRO A 124 -9.88 0.71 15.59
C PRO A 124 -9.36 2.15 15.39
N ASN A 125 -8.08 2.37 15.69
CA ASN A 125 -7.39 3.63 15.47
C ASN A 125 -6.31 3.46 14.39
N SER A 126 -6.75 3.17 13.16
CA SER A 126 -5.86 2.88 12.04
C SER A 126 -5.01 4.10 11.66
N PRO A 127 -3.75 3.92 11.22
CA PRO A 127 -2.86 5.01 10.82
C PRO A 127 -3.43 5.93 9.73
N HIS A 128 -4.21 5.39 8.78
CA HIS A 128 -4.78 6.17 7.69
C HIS A 128 -5.68 7.34 8.16
N ILE A 129 -6.26 7.27 9.36
CA ILE A 129 -7.12 8.33 9.91
C ILE A 129 -6.31 9.61 10.08
N ASP A 130 -5.25 9.54 10.88
CA ASP A 130 -4.41 10.70 11.14
C ASP A 130 -3.58 11.08 9.90
N MET A 131 -3.11 10.11 9.11
CA MET A 131 -2.42 10.40 7.85
C MET A 131 -3.33 11.20 6.92
N GLY A 132 -4.59 10.79 6.78
CA GLY A 132 -5.57 11.48 5.95
C GLY A 132 -5.89 12.88 6.46
N LEU A 133 -5.93 13.08 7.78
CA LEU A 133 -6.09 14.39 8.41
C LEU A 133 -4.86 15.29 8.20
N ASP A 134 -3.64 14.73 8.24
CA ASP A 134 -2.38 15.47 7.96
C ASP A 134 -2.13 15.68 6.45
N GLY A 135 -3.10 15.31 5.61
CA GLY A 135 -3.08 15.61 4.17
C GLY A 135 -2.36 14.58 3.31
N VAL A 136 -2.04 13.39 3.82
CA VAL A 136 -1.60 12.26 2.98
C VAL A 136 -2.71 11.93 1.97
N GLU A 137 -2.38 11.87 0.68
CA GLU A 137 -3.34 11.67 -0.40
C GLU A 137 -3.37 10.22 -0.89
N ILE A 138 -2.24 9.51 -0.76
CA ILE A 138 -2.08 8.12 -1.18
C ILE A 138 -1.69 7.27 0.04
N PHE A 139 -2.51 6.27 0.34
CA PHE A 139 -2.24 5.26 1.36
C PHE A 139 -1.79 3.97 0.69
N THR A 140 -0.81 3.30 1.29
CA THR A 140 -0.24 2.06 0.77
C THR A 140 -0.34 1.00 1.85
N ASN A 141 -0.88 -0.17 1.52
CA ASN A 141 -1.01 -1.30 2.43
C ASN A 141 -0.39 -2.57 1.87
N ALA A 142 0.77 -2.92 2.41
CA ALA A 142 1.41 -4.20 2.17
C ALA A 142 0.81 -5.26 3.10
N SER A 143 0.14 -6.25 2.53
CA SER A 143 -0.54 -7.32 3.27
C SER A 143 0.09 -8.70 3.08
N GLY A 144 -0.07 -9.53 4.10
CA GLY A 144 0.10 -10.98 4.07
C GLY A 144 -1.15 -11.63 4.65
N SER A 145 -2.30 -11.39 4.01
CA SER A 145 -3.61 -11.81 4.51
C SER A 145 -4.03 -13.13 3.86
N HIS A 146 -4.14 -14.19 4.67
CA HIS A 146 -4.57 -15.50 4.19
C HIS A 146 -6.08 -15.55 3.88
N HIS A 147 -6.43 -16.51 3.02
CA HIS A 147 -7.79 -16.88 2.67
C HIS A 147 -8.55 -17.36 3.90
N GLU A 148 -9.74 -16.81 4.09
CA GLU A 148 -10.79 -17.39 4.91
C GLU A 148 -12.08 -17.36 4.09
N LEU A 149 -12.80 -18.48 4.07
CA LEU A 149 -14.01 -18.62 3.26
C LEU A 149 -15.00 -17.48 3.56
N ARG A 150 -15.48 -16.79 2.52
CA ARG A 150 -16.38 -15.63 2.58
C ARG A 150 -15.80 -14.39 3.28
N LYS A 151 -14.49 -14.27 3.52
CA LYS A 151 -13.90 -13.07 4.17
C LYS A 151 -13.59 -11.93 3.20
N ALA A 152 -13.43 -12.19 1.90
CA ALA A 152 -12.93 -11.22 0.93
C ALA A 152 -13.68 -9.87 0.95
N HIS A 153 -15.01 -9.91 1.08
CA HIS A 153 -15.85 -8.71 1.15
C HIS A 153 -15.49 -7.77 2.32
N LEU A 154 -15.10 -8.30 3.48
CA LEU A 154 -14.71 -7.48 4.63
C LEU A 154 -13.49 -6.61 4.31
N ARG A 155 -12.51 -7.16 3.58
CA ARG A 155 -11.31 -6.42 3.16
C ARG A 155 -11.67 -5.30 2.18
N VAL A 156 -12.50 -5.61 1.18
CA VAL A 156 -12.97 -4.63 0.19
C VAL A 156 -13.76 -3.51 0.87
N ASP A 157 -14.69 -3.86 1.76
CA ASP A 157 -15.53 -2.90 2.47
C ASP A 157 -14.70 -1.99 3.40
N LEU A 158 -13.65 -2.51 4.04
CA LEU A 158 -12.73 -1.68 4.82
C LEU A 158 -11.99 -0.68 3.96
N VAL A 159 -11.37 -1.12 2.85
CA VAL A 159 -10.66 -0.23 1.92
C VAL A 159 -11.58 0.85 1.34
N LYS A 160 -12.82 0.47 0.99
CA LYS A 160 -13.84 1.44 0.56
C LYS A 160 -14.18 2.41 1.68
N SER A 161 -14.47 1.92 2.89
CA SER A 161 -14.84 2.76 4.04
C SER A 161 -13.74 3.77 4.39
N THR A 162 -12.47 3.34 4.36
CA THR A 162 -11.30 4.20 4.60
C THR A 162 -11.26 5.38 3.63
N THR A 163 -11.41 5.10 2.33
CA THR A 163 -11.33 6.14 1.29
C THR A 163 -12.61 6.97 1.18
N THR A 164 -13.79 6.42 1.49
CA THR A 164 -15.03 7.20 1.59
C THR A 164 -14.97 8.20 2.75
N LYS A 165 -14.49 7.77 3.93
CA LYS A 165 -14.47 8.65 5.12
C LYS A 165 -13.41 9.74 5.04
N ASN A 166 -12.20 9.37 4.59
CA ASN A 166 -11.06 10.29 4.61
C ASN A 166 -10.82 11.01 3.27
N GLY A 167 -11.38 10.48 2.17
CA GLY A 167 -10.88 10.77 0.82
C GLY A 167 -9.46 10.23 0.62
N GLY A 168 -9.04 10.15 -0.63
CA GLY A 168 -7.70 9.69 -0.99
C GLY A 168 -7.70 8.41 -1.81
N ILE A 169 -6.50 8.04 -2.21
CA ILE A 169 -6.20 6.84 -3.00
C ILE A 169 -5.66 5.78 -2.05
N TYR A 170 -6.12 4.54 -2.15
CA TYR A 170 -5.61 3.43 -1.34
C TYR A 170 -5.13 2.31 -2.24
N LEU A 171 -3.87 1.91 -2.07
CA LEU A 171 -3.27 0.76 -2.73
C LEU A 171 -3.15 -0.35 -1.72
N LEU A 172 -3.68 -1.52 -2.05
CA LEU A 172 -3.47 -2.75 -1.27
C LEU A 172 -2.73 -3.75 -2.14
N SER A 173 -1.59 -4.24 -1.66
CA SER A 173 -0.86 -5.39 -2.20
C SER A 173 -1.01 -6.56 -1.23
N ASN A 174 -0.95 -7.79 -1.74
CA ASN A 174 -1.02 -8.96 -0.88
C ASN A 174 -0.17 -10.09 -1.47
N LEU A 175 0.20 -11.05 -0.64
CA LEU A 175 0.73 -12.33 -1.11
C LEU A 175 -0.38 -13.14 -1.80
N ARG A 176 0.01 -14.07 -2.67
CA ARG A 176 -0.87 -15.12 -3.20
C ARG A 176 -0.20 -16.49 -3.10
N GLY A 177 -0.97 -17.56 -3.00
CA GLY A 177 -0.42 -18.91 -3.03
C GLY A 177 -0.06 -19.43 -1.65
N CYS A 178 0.73 -20.49 -1.61
CA CYS A 178 1.15 -21.16 -0.38
C CYS A 178 2.65 -20.94 -0.19
N ASP A 179 3.05 -20.46 1.00
CA ASP A 179 4.43 -20.10 1.32
C ASP A 179 5.19 -21.20 2.10
N SER A 180 4.74 -22.46 2.02
CA SER A 180 5.23 -23.71 2.69
C SER A 180 4.42 -24.20 3.89
N ASP A 181 3.29 -23.59 4.23
CA ASP A 181 2.42 -24.05 5.32
C ASP A 181 0.98 -24.29 4.84
N ARG A 182 0.08 -24.63 5.77
CA ARG A 182 -1.34 -24.88 5.54
C ARG A 182 -2.16 -23.66 5.09
N LEU A 183 -1.55 -22.47 5.04
CA LEU A 183 -2.23 -21.24 4.67
C LEU A 183 -2.10 -21.01 3.17
N TYR A 184 -3.18 -20.51 2.57
CA TYR A 184 -3.19 -19.97 1.22
C TYR A 184 -3.47 -18.47 1.31
N PHE A 185 -2.61 -17.64 0.73
CA PHE A 185 -2.83 -16.20 0.59
C PHE A 185 -3.67 -15.94 -0.66
N ASP A 186 -4.71 -15.12 -0.52
CA ASP A 186 -5.74 -14.96 -1.54
C ASP A 186 -5.58 -13.71 -2.41
N GLY A 187 -4.41 -13.06 -2.43
CA GLY A 187 -4.20 -11.88 -3.26
C GLY A 187 -5.25 -10.81 -2.99
N CYS A 188 -6.13 -10.56 -3.97
CA CYS A 188 -7.10 -9.46 -3.95
C CYS A 188 -6.42 -8.10 -3.77
N ALA A 189 -5.26 -7.90 -4.42
CA ALA A 189 -4.70 -6.57 -4.56
C ALA A 189 -5.75 -5.65 -5.18
N MET A 190 -5.75 -4.38 -4.78
CA MET A 190 -6.73 -3.43 -5.26
C MET A 190 -6.22 -2.01 -5.22
N ILE A 191 -6.83 -1.17 -6.04
CA ILE A 191 -6.63 0.28 -6.02
C ILE A 191 -8.00 0.92 -5.87
N SER A 192 -8.15 1.81 -4.90
CA SER A 192 -9.38 2.57 -4.66
C SER A 192 -9.12 4.06 -4.61
N ILE A 193 -10.16 4.85 -4.87
CA ILE A 193 -10.16 6.30 -4.73
C ILE A 193 -11.51 6.75 -4.19
N ASN A 194 -11.51 7.55 -3.12
CA ASN A 194 -12.71 8.23 -2.58
C ASN A 194 -13.95 7.33 -2.35
N GLY A 195 -13.76 6.04 -2.07
CA GLY A 195 -14.83 5.06 -1.84
C GLY A 195 -15.09 4.09 -2.98
N ASP A 196 -14.54 4.34 -4.16
CA ASP A 196 -14.71 3.52 -5.35
C ASP A 196 -13.47 2.65 -5.60
N ILE A 197 -13.68 1.40 -6.03
CA ILE A 197 -12.60 0.54 -6.52
C ILE A 197 -12.38 0.86 -8.00
N VAL A 198 -11.14 1.01 -8.41
CA VAL A 198 -10.76 1.26 -9.83
C VAL A 198 -9.94 0.12 -10.43
N ALA A 199 -9.35 -0.73 -9.59
CA ALA A 199 -8.64 -1.94 -10.03
C ALA A 199 -8.82 -3.06 -9.01
N GLN A 200 -9.08 -4.27 -9.51
CA GLN A 200 -9.26 -5.51 -8.75
C GLN A 200 -8.31 -6.58 -9.29
N GLY A 201 -7.53 -7.18 -8.40
CA GLY A 201 -6.69 -8.36 -8.69
C GLY A 201 -7.42 -9.66 -8.42
N ALA A 202 -6.90 -10.74 -9.00
CA ALA A 202 -7.47 -12.07 -8.81
C ALA A 202 -7.35 -12.56 -7.36
N GLN A 203 -8.41 -13.19 -6.85
CA GLN A 203 -8.41 -13.87 -5.55
C GLN A 203 -7.58 -15.18 -5.62
N PHE A 204 -7.84 -15.97 -6.65
CA PHE A 204 -7.15 -17.24 -6.91
C PHE A 204 -6.55 -17.21 -8.32
N SER A 205 -5.29 -17.64 -8.46
CA SER A 205 -4.60 -17.68 -9.74
C SER A 205 -3.28 -18.45 -9.62
N LEU A 206 -2.92 -19.16 -10.68
CA LEU A 206 -1.63 -19.86 -10.79
C LEU A 206 -0.48 -18.93 -11.19
N GLN A 207 -0.76 -17.65 -11.48
CA GLN A 207 0.27 -16.70 -11.87
C GLN A 207 1.14 -16.34 -10.66
N ASN A 208 2.47 -16.38 -10.83
CA ASN A 208 3.40 -15.98 -9.76
C ASN A 208 3.46 -14.47 -9.53
N VAL A 209 3.15 -13.68 -10.56
CA VAL A 209 3.21 -12.22 -10.53
C VAL A 209 1.98 -11.67 -11.22
N GLU A 210 1.23 -10.84 -10.52
CA GLU A 210 0.14 -10.04 -11.08
C GLU A 210 0.36 -8.59 -10.66
N VAL A 211 0.24 -7.66 -11.61
CA VAL A 211 0.35 -6.23 -11.37
C VAL A 211 -0.93 -5.57 -11.82
N LEU A 212 -1.45 -4.68 -10.98
CA LEU A 212 -2.57 -3.80 -11.26
C LEU A 212 -2.03 -2.39 -11.45
N THR A 213 -2.60 -1.64 -12.37
CA THR A 213 -2.26 -0.24 -12.60
C THR A 213 -3.52 0.59 -12.72
N ALA A 214 -3.52 1.78 -12.14
CA ALA A 214 -4.59 2.75 -12.31
C ALA A 214 -3.99 4.15 -12.50
N THR A 215 -4.61 4.93 -13.37
CA THR A 215 -4.30 6.36 -13.55
C THR A 215 -5.38 7.18 -12.87
N LEU A 216 -4.98 8.02 -11.93
CA LEU A 216 -5.89 8.75 -11.03
C LEU A 216 -5.50 10.23 -10.98
N ASP A 217 -6.48 11.13 -10.84
CA ASP A 217 -6.20 12.55 -10.68
C ASP A 217 -6.14 12.93 -9.19
N LEU A 218 -5.03 13.50 -8.75
CA LEU A 218 -4.88 13.98 -7.37
C LEU A 218 -5.85 15.12 -7.05
N GLU A 219 -6.30 15.88 -8.06
CA GLU A 219 -7.28 16.94 -7.86
C GLU A 219 -8.67 16.40 -7.50
N ASP A 220 -9.00 15.15 -7.86
CA ASP A 220 -10.24 14.49 -7.44
C ASP A 220 -10.23 14.23 -5.94
N VAL A 221 -9.09 13.82 -5.37
CA VAL A 221 -8.90 13.66 -3.91
C VAL A 221 -9.05 15.00 -3.20
N ARG A 222 -8.39 16.05 -3.70
CA ARG A 222 -8.43 17.38 -3.10
C ARG A 222 -9.83 17.96 -3.12
N SER A 223 -10.52 17.85 -4.25
CA SER A 223 -11.89 18.33 -4.42
C SER A 223 -12.87 17.54 -3.54
N TYR A 224 -12.73 16.22 -3.46
CA TYR A 224 -13.54 15.36 -2.59
C TYR A 224 -13.38 15.75 -1.12
N ARG A 225 -12.14 15.98 -0.66
CA ARG A 225 -11.86 16.42 0.72
C ARG A 225 -12.37 17.83 1.00
N ALA A 226 -12.24 18.74 0.05
CA ALA A 226 -12.72 20.12 0.16
C ALA A 226 -14.26 20.20 0.26
N HIS A 227 -14.98 19.22 -0.28
CA HIS A 227 -16.43 19.14 -0.15
C HIS A 227 -16.90 18.95 1.30
N THR A 228 -16.04 18.44 2.20
CA THR A 228 -16.39 18.13 3.59
C THR A 228 -15.72 19.08 4.59
N SER A 229 -16.35 20.22 4.88
CA SER A 229 -15.78 21.26 5.76
C SER A 229 -15.49 20.79 7.20
N SER A 230 -16.30 19.88 7.76
CA SER A 230 -16.10 19.34 9.12
C SER A 230 -14.79 18.55 9.24
N ARG A 231 -14.36 17.87 8.17
CA ARG A 231 -13.07 17.20 8.07
C ARG A 231 -11.93 18.22 8.14
N CYS A 232 -12.04 19.35 7.43
CA CYS A 232 -11.02 20.40 7.45
C CYS A 232 -10.77 20.99 8.85
N ILE A 233 -11.83 21.12 9.66
CA ILE A 233 -11.72 21.54 11.06
C ILE A 233 -11.02 20.48 11.92
N SER A 234 -11.24 19.19 11.63
CA SER A 234 -10.55 18.10 12.33
C SER A 234 -9.08 18.03 11.95
N ALA A 235 -8.78 18.24 10.66
CA ALA A 235 -7.42 18.25 10.12
C ALA A 235 -6.54 19.34 10.75
N SER A 236 -7.11 20.49 11.13
CA SER A 236 -6.33 21.58 11.76
C SER A 236 -5.84 21.27 13.18
N ARG A 237 -6.30 20.17 13.79
CA ARG A 237 -5.95 19.76 15.16
C ARG A 237 -4.97 18.59 15.21
N VAL A 238 -4.65 17.98 14.07
CA VAL A 238 -3.79 16.80 14.02
C VAL A 238 -2.35 17.18 14.31
N THR A 239 -1.63 16.34 15.05
CA THR A 239 -0.17 16.48 15.16
C THR A 239 0.45 15.98 13.85
N PRO A 240 1.24 16.81 13.16
CA PRO A 240 1.76 16.47 11.84
C PRO A 240 2.72 15.27 11.92
N PHE A 241 2.78 14.50 10.85
CA PHE A 241 3.78 13.45 10.71
C PHE A 241 5.15 14.04 10.38
N HIS A 242 6.22 13.32 10.74
CA HIS A 242 7.52 13.58 10.17
C HIS A 242 7.46 13.35 8.64
N ARG A 243 7.92 14.33 7.86
CA ARG A 243 7.86 14.29 6.39
C ARG A 243 9.25 14.08 5.82
N VAL A 244 9.47 12.94 5.19
CA VAL A 244 10.67 12.70 4.39
C VAL A 244 10.45 13.33 3.03
N HIS A 245 11.15 14.42 2.74
CA HIS A 245 11.08 15.10 1.46
C HIS A 245 11.80 14.30 0.37
N VAL A 246 11.09 14.01 -0.71
CA VAL A 246 11.61 13.24 -1.84
C VAL A 246 11.62 14.15 -3.07
N ASP A 247 12.80 14.32 -3.67
CA ASP A 247 12.98 15.05 -4.92
C ASP A 247 12.47 14.24 -6.12
N PHE A 248 11.16 13.99 -6.15
CA PHE A 248 10.48 13.17 -7.14
C PHE A 248 9.07 13.73 -7.37
N SER A 249 8.54 13.50 -8.58
CA SER A 249 7.18 13.87 -8.97
C SER A 249 6.50 12.62 -9.51
N LEU A 250 5.36 12.26 -8.93
CA LEU A 250 4.60 11.09 -9.39
C LEU A 250 3.86 11.38 -10.71
N SER A 251 3.49 12.63 -10.92
CA SER A 251 2.89 13.14 -12.15
C SER A 251 3.94 13.79 -13.07
N SER A 252 3.66 13.78 -14.36
CA SER A 252 4.39 14.45 -15.44
C SER A 252 3.47 15.42 -16.19
N PHE A 253 4.04 16.41 -16.87
CA PHE A 253 3.29 17.31 -17.74
C PHE A 253 2.57 16.57 -18.88
N ASP A 254 3.15 15.47 -19.36
CA ASP A 254 2.61 14.66 -20.45
C ASP A 254 1.37 13.84 -20.03
N ASP A 255 1.16 13.64 -18.73
CA ASP A 255 0.10 12.76 -18.22
C ASP A 255 -1.30 13.34 -18.42
N ILE A 256 -1.43 14.61 -18.82
CA ILE A 256 -2.72 15.28 -19.01
C ILE A 256 -3.63 14.56 -20.02
N TYR A 257 -3.03 13.90 -21.02
CA TYR A 257 -3.73 13.14 -22.06
C TYR A 257 -4.02 11.69 -21.66
N THR A 258 -3.41 11.19 -20.58
CA THR A 258 -3.63 9.84 -20.10
C THR A 258 -5.06 9.71 -19.56
N PRO A 259 -5.87 8.74 -20.01
CA PRO A 259 -7.22 8.56 -19.48
C PRO A 259 -7.16 8.14 -18.00
N THR A 260 -8.08 8.66 -17.20
CA THR A 260 -8.29 8.23 -15.82
C THR A 260 -8.95 6.85 -15.80
N SER A 261 -8.66 6.06 -14.77
CA SER A 261 -9.30 4.78 -14.54
C SER A 261 -10.71 4.98 -13.98
N GLU A 262 -11.69 4.36 -14.61
CA GLU A 262 -13.09 4.44 -14.20
C GLU A 262 -13.40 3.49 -13.03
N PRO A 263 -14.35 3.83 -12.15
CA PRO A 263 -14.85 2.94 -11.11
C PRO A 263 -15.36 1.61 -11.66
N ILE A 264 -15.10 0.53 -10.92
CA ILE A 264 -15.58 -0.82 -11.21
C ILE A 264 -16.40 -1.36 -10.04
N GLN A 265 -17.36 -2.24 -10.35
CA GLN A 265 -18.01 -3.05 -9.33
C GLN A 265 -17.13 -4.26 -9.02
N TRP A 266 -16.87 -4.48 -7.73
CA TRP A 266 -16.13 -5.65 -7.27
C TRP A 266 -16.90 -6.92 -7.59
N LYS A 267 -16.24 -7.88 -8.25
CA LYS A 267 -16.80 -9.21 -8.52
C LYS A 267 -16.32 -10.19 -7.46
N TYR A 268 -17.26 -10.74 -6.70
CA TYR A 268 -16.98 -11.77 -5.70
C TYR A 268 -17.18 -13.15 -6.29
N HIS A 269 -16.39 -14.10 -5.81
CA HIS A 269 -16.64 -15.52 -6.04
C HIS A 269 -17.80 -16.00 -5.17
N SER A 270 -18.61 -16.93 -5.69
CA SER A 270 -19.55 -17.68 -4.86
C SER A 270 -18.79 -18.57 -3.86
N PRO A 271 -19.41 -19.01 -2.76
CA PRO A 271 -18.75 -19.94 -1.83
C PRO A 271 -18.28 -21.24 -2.51
N GLU A 272 -19.04 -21.72 -3.50
CA GLU A 272 -18.68 -22.89 -4.29
C GLU A 272 -17.48 -22.62 -5.22
N GLU A 273 -17.41 -21.42 -5.81
CA GLU A 273 -16.27 -20.98 -6.61
C GLU A 273 -15.01 -20.76 -5.75
N GLU A 274 -15.14 -20.23 -4.52
CA GLU A 274 -14.01 -20.10 -3.58
C GLU A 274 -13.43 -21.46 -3.17
N ILE A 275 -14.26 -22.51 -3.13
CA ILE A 275 -13.83 -23.88 -2.82
C ILE A 275 -13.29 -24.59 -4.06
N GLY A 276 -13.88 -24.32 -5.23
CA GLY A 276 -13.61 -25.06 -6.46
C GLY A 276 -12.38 -24.60 -7.25
N TYR A 277 -11.74 -23.50 -6.83
CA TYR A 277 -10.56 -22.94 -7.49
C TYR A 277 -9.27 -23.75 -7.26
#